data_AF-A0A4P7W438-F1
#
_entry.id   AF-A0A4P7W438-F1
#
_cell.length_a   1.000
_cell.length_b   1.000
_cell.length_c   1.000
_cell.angle_alpha   90.00
_cell.angle_beta   90.00
_cell.angle_gamma   90.00
#
_symmetry.space_group_name_H-M   'P 1'
#
loop_
_entity.id
_entity.type
_entity.pdbx_description
1 polymer ?
#
loop_
_entity_poly.entity_id
_entity_poly.type
_entity_poly.pdbx_seq_one_letter_code
_entity_poly.pdbx_strand_id
1 'polypeptide(L)'
;MALSNELPVYVETYHYIQAVIDTQKNFPRDVKHTVGQEWIKIAISLPTFIVKANMFKSEREAYLTDFICEFEHCKLIVRLAGDNRWISRKQQSNLMYLEATIGKQVTAWKNASKKKYRKRTSADETD
;
A
#
# COMPACT_ATOMS: atom_id res chain seq x y z
N MET A 1 12.85 11.83 -14.47
CA MET A 1 12.17 11.07 -13.39
C MET A 1 12.02 9.65 -13.88
N ALA A 2 12.34 8.64 -13.07
CA ALA A 2 12.02 7.26 -13.44
C ALA A 2 10.50 7.13 -13.55
N LEU A 3 10.03 6.32 -14.51
CA LEU A 3 8.61 6.05 -14.66
C LEU A 3 8.14 5.36 -13.37
N SER A 4 7.04 5.84 -12.78
CA SER A 4 6.55 5.35 -11.48
C SER A 4 6.20 3.85 -11.50
N ASN A 5 5.89 3.29 -12.66
CA ASN A 5 5.60 1.87 -12.86
C ASN A 5 6.84 0.96 -12.77
N GLU A 6 8.05 1.51 -12.82
CA GLU A 6 9.30 0.75 -12.66
C GLU A 6 9.75 0.68 -11.19
N LEU A 7 9.09 1.43 -10.30
CA LEU A 7 9.43 1.38 -8.87
C LEU A 7 9.07 0.00 -8.30
N PRO A 8 9.98 -0.66 -7.57
CA PRO A 8 9.69 -1.97 -6.97
C PRO A 8 8.40 -1.98 -6.14
N VAL A 9 8.14 -0.90 -5.39
CA VAL A 9 6.93 -0.78 -4.57
C VAL A 9 5.65 -0.71 -5.41
N TYR A 10 5.72 -0.14 -6.62
CA TYR A 10 4.59 -0.10 -7.55
C TYR A 10 4.28 -1.49 -8.08
N VAL A 11 5.31 -2.23 -8.50
CA VAL A 11 5.19 -3.60 -9.02
C VAL A 11 4.61 -4.54 -7.97
N GLU A 12 5.12 -4.48 -6.73
CA GLU A 12 4.58 -5.27 -5.62
C GLU A 12 3.12 -4.90 -5.30
N THR A 13 2.78 -3.60 -5.34
CA THR A 13 1.39 -3.14 -5.14
C THR A 13 0.48 -3.66 -6.25
N TYR A 14 0.95 -3.72 -7.49
CA TYR A 14 0.20 -4.33 -8.59
C TYR A 14 -0.07 -5.82 -8.35
N HIS A 15 0.94 -6.58 -7.92
CA HIS A 15 0.76 -7.99 -7.55
C HIS A 15 -0.20 -8.17 -6.38
N TYR A 16 -0.17 -7.27 -5.40
CA TYR A 16 -1.16 -7.24 -4.31
C TYR A 16 -2.58 -7.04 -4.86
N ILE A 17 -2.81 -6.05 -5.72
CA ILE A 17 -4.12 -5.79 -6.32
C ILE A 17 -4.65 -7.03 -7.06
N GLN A 18 -3.80 -7.70 -7.83
CA GLN A 18 -4.18 -8.94 -8.51
C GLN A 18 -4.61 -10.02 -7.50
N ALA A 19 -3.82 -10.21 -6.43
CA ALA A 19 -4.14 -11.16 -5.36
C ALA A 19 -5.45 -10.79 -4.63
N VAL A 20 -5.72 -9.50 -4.41
CA VAL A 20 -6.98 -9.01 -3.83
C VAL A 20 -8.16 -9.38 -4.71
N ILE A 21 -8.11 -9.05 -6.00
CA ILE A 21 -9.20 -9.31 -6.95
C ILE A 21 -9.49 -10.81 -7.07
N ASP A 22 -8.46 -11.65 -7.11
CA ASP A 22 -8.62 -13.10 -7.19
C ASP A 22 -9.15 -13.70 -5.88
N THR A 23 -8.74 -13.15 -4.74
CA THR A 23 -9.18 -13.63 -3.43
C THR A 23 -10.63 -13.23 -3.12
N GLN A 24 -11.02 -12.00 -3.46
CA GLN A 24 -12.37 -11.46 -3.23
C GLN A 24 -13.47 -12.32 -3.85
N LYS A 25 -13.15 -13.05 -4.93
CA LYS A 25 -14.10 -13.95 -5.60
C LYS A 25 -14.70 -15.00 -4.66
N ASN A 26 -13.95 -15.40 -3.63
CA ASN A 26 -14.31 -16.45 -2.67
C ASN A 26 -15.13 -15.96 -1.47
N PHE A 27 -15.34 -14.64 -1.34
CA PHE A 27 -16.08 -14.09 -0.22
C PHE A 27 -17.56 -14.56 -0.25
N PRO A 28 -18.20 -14.75 0.92
CA PRO A 28 -19.64 -14.94 1.00
C PRO A 28 -20.38 -13.80 0.29
N ARG A 29 -21.51 -14.10 -0.37
CA ARG A 29 -22.23 -13.16 -1.24
C ARG A 29 -22.45 -11.78 -0.60
N ASP A 30 -22.97 -11.74 0.61
CA ASP A 30 -23.32 -10.48 1.28
C ASP A 30 -22.08 -9.64 1.66
N VAL A 31 -21.01 -10.31 2.07
CA VAL A 31 -19.72 -9.68 2.40
C VAL A 31 -19.00 -9.21 1.12
N LYS A 32 -19.13 -9.99 0.04
CA LYS A 32 -18.50 -9.72 -1.25
C LYS A 32 -18.96 -8.39 -1.85
N HIS A 33 -20.26 -8.10 -1.77
CA HIS A 33 -20.88 -6.87 -2.28
C HIS A 33 -20.75 -5.67 -1.34
N THR A 34 -20.21 -5.86 -0.15
CA THR A 34 -19.99 -4.79 0.83
C THR A 34 -18.49 -4.60 1.02
N VAL A 35 -17.90 -5.35 1.95
CA VAL A 35 -16.47 -5.31 2.30
C VAL A 35 -15.59 -5.65 1.09
N GLY A 36 -15.96 -6.66 0.31
CA GLY A 36 -15.17 -7.08 -0.84
C GLY A 36 -15.05 -6.00 -1.93
N GLN A 37 -16.14 -5.26 -2.20
CA GLN A 37 -16.12 -4.17 -3.17
C GLN A 37 -15.30 -2.97 -2.67
N GLU A 38 -15.47 -2.61 -1.39
CA GLU A 38 -14.70 -1.52 -0.78
C GLU A 38 -13.19 -1.84 -0.75
N TRP A 39 -12.83 -3.09 -0.44
CA TRP A 39 -11.44 -3.55 -0.45
C TRP A 39 -10.78 -3.37 -1.82
N ILE A 40 -11.46 -3.78 -2.89
CA ILE A 40 -10.95 -3.62 -4.27
C ILE A 40 -10.78 -2.14 -4.61
N LYS A 41 -11.75 -1.30 -4.25
CA LYS A 41 -11.70 0.14 -4.49
C LYS A 41 -10.49 0.79 -3.82
N ILE A 42 -10.26 0.48 -2.55
CA ILE A 42 -9.09 0.98 -1.81
C ILE A 42 -7.80 0.46 -2.45
N ALA A 43 -7.70 -0.85 -2.71
CA ALA A 43 -6.49 -1.46 -3.28
C ALA A 43 -6.11 -0.84 -4.64
N ILE A 44 -7.07 -0.61 -5.54
CA ILE A 44 -6.84 0.01 -6.85
C ILE A 44 -6.41 1.48 -6.73
N SER A 45 -6.77 2.17 -5.63
CA SER A 45 -6.35 3.55 -5.39
C SER A 45 -4.88 3.69 -4.94
N LEU A 46 -4.33 2.65 -4.30
CA LEU A 46 -2.99 2.66 -3.70
C LEU A 46 -1.86 3.14 -4.64
N PRO A 47 -1.79 2.70 -5.91
CA PRO A 47 -0.73 3.13 -6.83
C PRO A 47 -0.73 4.65 -7.07
N THR A 48 -1.87 5.33 -6.92
CA THR A 48 -1.97 6.78 -7.08
C THR A 48 -1.10 7.53 -6.07
N PHE A 49 -1.04 7.06 -4.82
CA PHE A 49 -0.17 7.66 -3.81
C PHE A 49 1.31 7.45 -4.14
N ILE A 50 1.69 6.29 -4.70
CA ILE A 50 3.06 6.01 -5.15
C ILE A 50 3.46 6.97 -6.28
N VAL A 51 2.56 7.19 -7.25
CA VAL A 51 2.78 8.13 -8.35
C VAL A 51 2.95 9.55 -7.82
N LYS A 52 2.03 10.01 -6.95
CA LYS A 52 2.11 11.34 -6.31
C LYS A 52 3.40 11.51 -5.51
N ALA A 53 3.79 10.51 -4.71
CA ALA A 53 5.04 10.49 -3.96
C ALA A 53 6.29 10.55 -4.85
N ASN A 54 6.24 9.94 -6.05
CA ASN A 54 7.33 10.03 -7.02
C ASN A 54 7.42 11.42 -7.66
N MET A 55 6.27 11.99 -8.04
CA MET A 55 6.16 13.30 -8.71
C MET A 55 6.49 14.48 -7.77
N PHE A 56 5.89 14.51 -6.58
CA PHE A 56 5.93 15.64 -5.66
C PHE A 56 6.89 15.34 -4.49
N LYS A 57 8.19 15.62 -4.70
CA LYS A 57 9.23 15.26 -3.72
C LYS A 57 9.10 15.95 -2.37
N SER A 58 8.58 17.19 -2.33
CA SER A 58 8.34 17.97 -1.11
C SER A 58 7.22 17.39 -0.26
N GLU A 59 6.15 16.91 -0.90
CA GLU A 59 4.95 16.37 -0.24
C GLU A 59 4.97 14.85 -0.12
N ARG A 60 6.04 14.21 -0.59
CA ARG A 60 6.19 12.76 -0.65
C ARG A 60 5.86 12.08 0.68
N GLU A 61 6.32 12.63 1.80
CA GLU A 61 6.03 12.06 3.10
C GLU A 61 4.53 11.98 3.39
N ALA A 62 3.77 13.02 3.04
CA ALA A 62 2.33 13.07 3.22
C ALA A 62 1.67 11.98 2.36
N TYR A 63 1.97 11.91 1.06
CA TYR A 63 1.41 10.88 0.19
C TYR A 63 1.76 9.45 0.60
N LEU A 64 2.98 9.20 1.08
CA LEU A 64 3.35 7.89 1.62
C LEU A 64 2.68 7.59 2.97
N THR A 65 2.28 8.61 3.73
CA THR A 65 1.49 8.44 4.94
C THR A 65 0.04 8.10 4.60
N ASP A 66 -0.56 8.77 3.64
CA ASP A 66 -1.89 8.46 3.12
C ASP A 66 -1.95 7.02 2.59
N PHE A 67 -0.93 6.60 1.81
CA PHE A 67 -0.79 5.22 1.38
C PHE A 67 -0.84 4.26 2.57
N ILE A 68 -0.05 4.52 3.63
CA ILE A 68 0.02 3.63 4.79
C ILE A 68 -1.35 3.52 5.46
N CYS A 69 -2.10 4.63 5.62
CA CYS A 69 -3.42 4.62 6.22
C CYS A 69 -4.41 3.74 5.44
N GLU A 70 -4.52 3.93 4.13
CA GLU A 70 -5.38 3.11 3.27
C GLU A 70 -4.92 1.63 3.24
N PHE A 71 -3.61 1.41 3.33
CA PHE A 71 -3.05 0.07 3.33
C PHE A 71 -3.31 -0.69 4.64
N GLU A 72 -3.36 -0.01 5.79
CA GLU A 72 -3.77 -0.64 7.06
C GLU A 72 -5.24 -1.10 7.01
N HIS A 73 -6.11 -0.37 6.29
CA HIS A 73 -7.48 -0.81 6.05
C HIS A 73 -7.50 -2.11 5.23
N CYS A 74 -6.71 -2.19 4.16
CA CYS A 74 -6.57 -3.42 3.38
C CYS A 74 -6.11 -4.62 4.23
N LYS A 75 -5.09 -4.42 5.09
CA LYS A 75 -4.59 -5.46 6.01
C LYS A 75 -5.65 -5.92 7.02
N LEU A 76 -6.48 -5.00 7.53
CA LEU A 76 -7.58 -5.34 8.42
C LEU A 76 -8.57 -6.29 7.72
N ILE A 77 -8.93 -6.00 6.47
CA ILE A 77 -9.85 -6.84 5.68
C ILE A 77 -9.25 -8.24 5.46
N VAL A 78 -7.95 -8.34 5.16
CA VAL A 78 -7.26 -9.64 5.02
C VAL A 78 -7.30 -10.45 6.31
N ARG A 79 -7.09 -9.83 7.47
CA ARG A 79 -7.21 -10.50 8.77
C ARG A 79 -8.63 -11.00 9.02
N LEU A 80 -9.63 -10.12 8.85
CA LEU A 80 -11.04 -10.48 9.00
C LEU A 80 -11.46 -11.63 8.07
N ALA A 81 -11.00 -11.59 6.82
CA ALA A 81 -11.30 -12.64 5.85
C ALA A 81 -10.72 -14.00 6.26
N GLY A 82 -9.52 -14.01 6.85
CA GLY A 82 -8.92 -15.24 7.38
C GLY A 82 -9.61 -15.74 8.65
N ASP A 83 -9.85 -14.86 9.61
CA ASP A 83 -10.46 -15.19 10.91
C ASP A 83 -11.88 -15.76 10.73
N ASN A 84 -12.67 -15.16 9.82
CA ASN A 84 -14.00 -15.63 9.46
C ASN A 84 -14.00 -16.74 8.40
N ARG A 85 -12.82 -17.20 7.95
CA ARG A 85 -12.64 -18.27 6.95
C ARG A 85 -13.34 -18.00 5.61
N TRP A 86 -13.45 -16.73 5.21
CA TRP A 86 -13.89 -16.36 3.86
C TRP A 86 -12.86 -16.73 2.79
N ILE A 87 -11.60 -16.89 3.22
CA ILE A 87 -10.46 -17.24 2.36
C ILE A 87 -9.66 -18.38 2.98
N SER A 88 -8.93 -19.12 2.16
CA SER A 88 -8.04 -20.17 2.64
C SER A 88 -6.80 -19.59 3.34
N ARG A 89 -6.19 -20.39 4.23
CA ARG A 89 -4.91 -20.01 4.89
C ARG A 89 -3.80 -19.69 3.89
N LYS A 90 -3.77 -20.38 2.74
CA LYS A 90 -2.79 -20.14 1.66
C LYS A 90 -3.00 -18.78 1.00
N GLN A 91 -4.24 -18.37 0.78
CA GLN A 91 -4.56 -17.04 0.24
C GLN A 91 -4.22 -15.95 1.24
N GLN A 92 -4.59 -16.14 2.51
CA GLN A 92 -4.27 -15.21 3.57
C GLN A 92 -2.75 -15.03 3.73
N SER A 93 -1.97 -16.12 3.76
CA SER A 93 -0.52 -16.04 3.91
C SER A 93 0.16 -15.34 2.72
N ASN A 94 -0.31 -15.57 1.49
CA ASN A 94 0.19 -14.88 0.30
C ASN A 94 -0.07 -13.37 0.37
N LEU A 95 -1.28 -12.96 0.75
CA LEU A 95 -1.63 -11.54 0.91
C LEU A 95 -0.78 -10.88 2.01
N MET A 96 -0.65 -11.53 3.18
CA MET A 96 0.17 -11.02 4.28
C MET A 96 1.65 -10.90 3.90
N TYR A 97 2.16 -11.80 3.07
CA TYR A 97 3.55 -11.72 2.56
C TYR A 97 3.75 -10.48 1.67
N LEU A 98 2.83 -10.24 0.73
CA LEU A 98 2.85 -9.02 -0.10
C LEU A 98 2.70 -7.77 0.77
N GLU A 99 1.82 -7.79 1.76
CA GLU A 99 1.62 -6.69 2.72
C GLU A 99 2.87 -6.34 3.52
N ALA A 100 3.60 -7.35 3.98
CA ALA A 100 4.85 -7.15 4.69
C ALA A 100 5.92 -6.55 3.76
N THR A 101 6.00 -7.01 2.51
CA THR A 101 6.96 -6.55 1.51
C THR A 101 6.71 -5.09 1.13
N ILE A 102 5.47 -4.76 0.77
CA ILE A 102 5.05 -3.40 0.40
C ILE A 102 5.24 -2.45 1.59
N GLY A 103 4.79 -2.86 2.79
CA GLY A 103 4.90 -2.05 4.00
C GLY A 103 6.35 -1.65 4.30
N LYS A 104 7.29 -2.59 4.21
CA LYS A 104 8.73 -2.31 4.37
C LYS A 104 9.22 -1.28 3.35
N GLN A 105 8.87 -1.42 2.08
CA GLN A 105 9.31 -0.51 1.03
C GLN A 105 8.76 0.91 1.22
N VAL A 106 7.48 1.05 1.52
CA VAL A 106 6.83 2.35 1.74
C VAL A 106 7.39 3.04 2.98
N THR A 107 7.54 2.31 4.10
CA THR A 107 8.12 2.88 5.33
C THR A 107 9.56 3.31 5.12
N ALA A 108 10.39 2.49 4.45
CA ALA A 108 11.77 2.85 4.14
C ALA A 108 11.84 4.11 3.27
N TRP A 109 10.99 4.20 2.24
CA TRP A 109 10.94 5.36 1.35
C TRP A 109 10.48 6.64 2.07
N LYS A 110 9.48 6.52 2.95
CA LYS A 110 9.02 7.63 3.80
C LYS A 110 10.15 8.14 4.71
N ASN A 111 10.84 7.23 5.40
CA ASN A 111 11.93 7.58 6.32
C ASN A 111 13.13 8.22 5.59
N ALA A 112 13.46 7.73 4.40
CA ALA A 112 14.49 8.34 3.56
C ALA A 112 14.15 9.78 3.16
N SER A 113 12.85 10.07 3.00
CA SER A 113 12.35 11.40 2.63
C SER A 113 12.47 12.40 3.78
N LYS A 114 12.14 11.99 5.02
CA LYS A 114 12.37 12.77 6.26
C LYS A 114 13.82 13.20 6.44
N LYS A 115 14.76 12.24 6.29
CA LYS A 115 16.19 12.48 6.48
C LYS A 115 16.73 13.53 5.50
N LYS A 116 16.24 13.53 4.27
CA LYS A 116 16.66 14.47 3.22
C LYS A 116 16.15 15.89 3.47
N TYR A 117 14.90 16.04 3.94
CA TYR A 117 14.36 17.34 4.31
C TYR A 117 15.14 17.96 5.46
N ARG A 118 15.32 17.21 6.56
CA ARG A 118 16.05 17.69 7.74
C ARG A 118 17.47 18.17 7.42
N LYS A 119 18.19 17.46 6.54
CA LYS A 119 19.55 17.85 6.12
C LYS A 119 19.59 19.14 5.27
N ARG A 120 18.53 19.47 4.52
CA ARG A 120 18.42 20.73 3.78
C ARG A 120 18.17 21.90 4.71
N THR A 121 17.20 21.77 5.63
CA THR A 121 16.87 22.83 6.58
C THR A 121 18.07 23.19 7.46
N SER A 122 18.84 22.20 7.92
CA SER A 122 20.07 22.45 8.69
C SER A 122 21.18 23.15 7.89
N ALA A 123 21.22 22.97 6.55
CA ALA A 123 22.22 23.62 5.70
C ALA A 123 21.81 25.06 5.35
N ASP A 124 20.51 25.31 5.15
CA ASP A 124 19.97 26.65 4.90
C ASP A 124 20.01 27.56 6.16
N GLU A 125 20.15 26.99 7.37
CA GLU A 125 20.27 27.71 8.64
C GLU A 125 21.73 28.08 9.02
N THR A 126 22.73 27.61 8.27
CA THR A 126 24.17 27.85 8.58
C THR A 126 24.88 28.84 7.66
N ASP A 127 24.16 29.49 6.74
CA ASP A 127 24.67 30.54 5.84
C ASP A 127 24.14 31.93 6.24
#